data_AF-F3FU46-F1
#
_entry.id   AF-F3FU46-F1
#
_cell.length_a   1.000
_cell.length_b   1.000
_cell.length_c   1.000
_cell.angle_alpha   90.00
_cell.angle_beta   90.00
_cell.angle_gamma   90.00
#
_symmetry.space_group_name_H-M   'P 1'
#
loop_
_entity.id
_entity.type
_entity.pdbx_description
1 polymer ?
#
loop_
_entity_poly.entity_id
_entity_poly.type
_entity_poly.pdbx_seq_one_letter_code
_entity_poly.pdbx_strand_id
1 'polypeptide(L)'
;ASKADMVANIGSLTQQGGELVAQGNLTLTGTTLDNRSGGLVGSTKALKIDVADIDNKAGELSSQIGVDIIGQTLDNSNGGKVLAGTALELTVARVINLNKGLLFGNTLRLDGTRLDNAGGTLASQKDMNISLSGALDNTGGLLSSESAMTVSAASLQNASGSLSSADALSVTTTGALENQAGSVTTDATLTLTSASLNNSQAGKLAG
;
A
#
# COMPACT_ATOMS: atom_id res chain seq x y z
N ALA A 1 21.50 -4.29 15.42
CA ALA A 1 21.22 -5.48 14.61
C ALA A 1 21.29 -6.76 15.46
N SER A 2 20.23 -7.58 15.48
CA SER A 2 20.26 -8.92 16.10
C SER A 2 20.74 -9.96 15.07
N LYS A 3 21.57 -10.94 15.49
CA LYS A 3 21.95 -12.10 14.65
C LYS A 3 20.88 -13.20 14.60
N ALA A 4 19.84 -13.08 15.41
CA ALA A 4 18.74 -14.04 15.54
C ALA A 4 17.40 -13.34 15.30
N ASP A 5 16.31 -14.10 15.43
CA ASP A 5 14.96 -13.55 15.47
C ASP A 5 14.85 -12.50 16.59
N MET A 6 14.04 -11.47 16.37
CA MET A 6 13.78 -10.39 17.32
C MET A 6 12.28 -10.27 17.54
N VAL A 7 11.89 -10.29 18.82
CA VAL A 7 10.54 -9.97 19.26
C VAL A 7 10.63 -8.72 20.12
N ALA A 8 10.03 -7.63 19.66
CA ALA A 8 10.01 -6.34 20.33
C ALA A 8 8.57 -6.00 20.72
N ASN A 9 8.27 -6.00 22.02
CA ASN A 9 6.97 -5.61 22.55
C ASN A 9 7.13 -4.24 23.21
N ILE A 10 6.89 -3.17 22.46
CA ILE A 10 7.23 -1.80 22.84
C ILE A 10 5.98 -0.95 22.67
N GLY A 11 5.47 -0.34 23.75
CA GLY A 11 4.31 0.53 23.67
C GLY A 11 4.50 1.65 22.63
N SER A 12 5.51 2.49 22.82
CA SER A 12 5.89 3.51 21.83
C SER A 12 7.33 3.35 21.43
N LEU A 13 7.58 3.14 20.13
CA LEU A 13 8.91 3.07 19.55
C LEU A 13 9.20 4.33 18.72
N THR A 14 10.30 5.02 19.03
CA THR A 14 10.83 6.11 18.20
C THR A 14 12.11 5.62 17.51
N GLN A 15 12.12 5.55 16.18
CA GLN A 15 13.23 5.21 15.31
C GLN A 15 13.51 6.30 14.28
N GLN A 16 13.55 7.56 14.72
CA GLN A 16 13.89 8.66 13.82
C GLN A 16 15.39 8.66 13.50
N GLY A 17 15.73 8.42 12.22
CA GLY A 17 17.11 8.34 11.74
C GLY A 17 17.95 7.18 12.33
N GLY A 18 17.29 6.26 13.05
CA GLY A 18 17.90 5.07 13.63
C GLY A 18 17.60 3.81 12.80
N GLU A 19 18.16 2.68 13.23
CA GLU A 19 17.96 1.38 12.59
C GLU A 19 17.57 0.31 13.61
N LEU A 20 16.39 -0.29 13.44
CA LEU A 20 15.95 -1.51 14.12
C LEU A 20 15.92 -2.67 13.11
N VAL A 21 17.01 -3.42 13.04
CA VAL A 21 17.17 -4.51 12.06
C VAL A 21 17.43 -5.86 12.73
N ALA A 22 16.74 -6.91 12.26
CA ALA A 22 17.00 -8.32 12.62
C ALA A 22 17.54 -9.13 11.42
N GLN A 23 18.57 -9.96 11.65
CA GLN A 23 19.02 -10.96 10.66
C GLN A 23 18.14 -12.22 10.64
N GLY A 24 17.31 -12.38 11.67
CA GLY A 24 16.20 -13.33 11.68
C GLY A 24 14.88 -12.63 11.38
N ASN A 25 13.76 -13.26 11.75
CA ASN A 25 12.45 -12.62 11.71
C ASN A 25 12.40 -11.44 12.68
N LEU A 26 11.69 -10.37 12.34
CA LEU A 26 11.36 -9.29 13.26
C LEU A 26 9.86 -9.28 13.50
N THR A 27 9.43 -9.43 14.74
CA THR A 27 8.06 -9.13 15.18
C THR A 27 8.09 -7.92 16.10
N LEU A 28 7.40 -6.86 15.70
CA LEU A 28 7.22 -5.65 16.48
C LEU A 28 5.76 -5.54 16.88
N THR A 29 5.48 -5.45 18.18
CA THR A 29 4.14 -5.17 18.72
C THR A 29 4.15 -3.88 19.54
N GLY A 30 3.06 -3.11 19.50
CA GLY A 30 3.01 -1.82 20.18
C GLY A 30 1.75 -0.99 19.92
N THR A 31 1.73 0.22 20.46
CA THR A 31 0.69 1.21 20.14
C THR A 31 1.16 2.19 19.07
N THR A 32 2.40 2.65 19.14
CA THR A 32 2.92 3.67 18.20
C THR A 32 4.32 3.33 17.70
N LEU A 33 4.54 3.52 16.40
CA LEU A 33 5.85 3.48 15.76
C LEU A 33 6.10 4.80 15.02
N ASP A 34 7.10 5.55 15.45
CA ASP A 34 7.62 6.74 14.74
C ASP A 34 8.93 6.36 14.06
N ASN A 35 8.87 6.03 12.77
CA ASN A 35 10.02 5.62 11.95
C ASN A 35 10.42 6.72 10.94
N ARG A 36 10.27 7.99 11.31
CA ARG A 36 10.44 9.11 10.37
C ARG A 36 11.92 9.46 10.13
N SER A 37 12.16 10.50 9.33
CA SER A 37 13.47 11.17 9.23
C SER A 37 14.62 10.22 8.82
N GLY A 38 14.35 9.31 7.89
CA GLY A 38 15.32 8.29 7.46
C GLY A 38 15.45 7.09 8.41
N GLY A 39 14.46 6.89 9.29
CA GLY A 39 14.37 5.69 10.13
C GLY A 39 14.24 4.41 9.32
N LEU A 40 14.82 3.33 9.82
CA LEU A 40 14.73 1.99 9.25
C LEU A 40 14.23 0.99 10.30
N VAL A 41 13.15 0.29 9.98
CA VAL A 41 12.77 -0.95 10.66
C VAL A 41 12.78 -2.07 9.63
N GLY A 42 13.58 -3.12 9.86
CA GLY A 42 13.70 -4.16 8.84
C GLY A 42 14.16 -5.52 9.30
N SER A 43 14.05 -6.48 8.39
CA SER A 43 14.46 -7.87 8.61
C SER A 43 15.03 -8.50 7.33
N THR A 44 16.03 -9.38 7.46
CA THR A 44 16.48 -10.21 6.33
C THR A 44 15.60 -11.45 6.12
N LYS A 45 14.64 -11.71 7.03
CA LYS A 45 13.57 -12.70 6.88
C LYS A 45 12.23 -11.97 6.97
N ALA A 46 11.19 -12.56 7.57
CA ALA A 46 9.89 -11.91 7.66
C ALA A 46 9.89 -10.73 8.64
N LEU A 47 9.23 -9.64 8.24
CA LEU A 47 8.91 -8.51 9.11
C LEU A 47 7.40 -8.55 9.41
N LYS A 48 7.05 -8.64 10.69
CA LYS A 48 5.68 -8.48 11.18
C LYS A 48 5.61 -7.26 12.08
N ILE A 49 4.69 -6.34 11.78
CA ILE A 49 4.41 -5.16 12.58
C ILE A 49 2.94 -5.20 12.98
N ASP A 50 2.67 -5.36 14.27
CA ASP A 50 1.35 -5.32 14.88
C ASP A 50 1.29 -4.10 15.81
N VAL A 51 1.06 -2.94 15.19
CA VAL A 51 1.15 -1.63 15.85
C VAL A 51 -0.02 -0.77 15.40
N ALA A 52 -0.74 -0.18 16.35
CA ALA A 52 -1.96 0.57 16.05
C ALA A 52 -1.71 1.77 15.12
N ASP A 53 -0.73 2.62 15.42
CA ASP A 53 -0.42 3.81 14.62
C ASP A 53 1.05 3.84 14.20
N ILE A 54 1.29 3.83 12.90
CA ILE A 54 2.61 3.80 12.29
C ILE A 54 2.83 5.07 11.49
N ASP A 55 3.81 5.88 11.88
CA ASP A 55 4.30 7.03 11.12
C ASP A 55 5.65 6.66 10.47
N ASN A 56 5.59 6.36 9.18
CA ASN A 56 6.73 6.00 8.33
C ASN A 56 7.07 7.11 7.32
N LYS A 57 6.70 8.36 7.61
CA LYS A 57 7.00 9.48 6.69
C LYS A 57 8.49 9.65 6.50
N ALA A 58 8.94 9.63 5.25
CA ALA A 58 10.36 9.66 4.89
C ALA A 58 11.21 8.59 5.63
N GLY A 59 10.58 7.49 6.04
CA GLY A 59 11.21 6.32 6.65
C GLY A 59 11.16 5.10 5.74
N GLU A 60 11.69 3.98 6.23
CA GLU A 60 11.64 2.70 5.55
C GLU A 60 11.25 1.54 6.49
N LEU A 61 10.22 0.79 6.10
CA LEU A 61 9.88 -0.52 6.64
C LEU A 61 10.20 -1.56 5.57
N SER A 62 11.15 -2.46 5.80
CA SER A 62 11.57 -3.36 4.73
C SER A 62 11.96 -4.77 5.15
N SER A 63 11.73 -5.71 4.24
CA SER A 63 12.12 -7.11 4.40
C SER A 63 12.57 -7.72 3.07
N GLN A 64 13.55 -8.63 3.14
CA GLN A 64 13.96 -9.46 1.99
C GLN A 64 12.95 -10.56 1.64
N ILE A 65 12.01 -10.87 2.55
CA ILE A 65 10.93 -11.84 2.39
C ILE A 65 9.60 -11.07 2.46
N GLY A 66 8.72 -11.40 3.40
CA GLY A 66 7.39 -10.81 3.53
C GLY A 66 7.35 -9.70 4.57
N VAL A 67 6.49 -8.72 4.31
CA VAL A 67 6.09 -7.69 5.28
C VAL A 67 4.60 -7.88 5.58
N ASP A 68 4.26 -8.09 6.84
CA ASP A 68 2.88 -8.14 7.35
C ASP A 68 2.67 -6.97 8.31
N ILE A 69 1.75 -6.06 7.99
CA ILE A 69 1.40 -4.92 8.83
C ILE A 69 -0.06 -5.01 9.24
N ILE A 70 -0.29 -5.02 10.55
CA ILE A 70 -1.59 -5.00 11.19
C ILE A 70 -1.68 -3.73 12.02
N GLY A 71 -2.73 -2.92 11.82
CA GLY A 71 -2.87 -1.67 12.55
C GLY A 71 -4.12 -0.86 12.19
N GLN A 72 -4.24 0.32 12.79
CA GLN A 72 -5.31 1.27 12.53
C GLN A 72 -4.88 2.27 11.45
N THR A 73 -3.68 2.84 11.57
CA THR A 73 -3.16 3.84 10.64
C THR A 73 -1.73 3.51 10.22
N LEU A 74 -1.47 3.56 8.91
CA LEU A 74 -0.13 3.60 8.34
C LEU A 74 0.04 4.90 7.54
N ASP A 75 0.87 5.81 8.02
CA ASP A 75 1.28 7.01 7.28
C ASP A 75 2.65 6.78 6.63
N ASN A 76 2.62 6.45 5.34
CA ASN A 76 3.79 6.22 4.48
C ASN A 76 4.08 7.41 3.56
N SER A 77 3.65 8.62 3.93
CA SER A 77 3.72 9.78 3.04
C SER A 77 5.11 10.38 2.89
N ASN A 78 5.25 11.36 2.00
CA ASN A 78 6.44 12.23 1.88
C ASN A 78 7.75 11.44 1.63
N GLY A 79 7.69 10.44 0.75
CA GLY A 79 8.84 9.57 0.44
C GLY A 79 9.04 8.41 1.40
N GLY A 80 8.06 8.11 2.26
CA GLY A 80 8.05 6.88 3.04
C GLY A 80 8.04 5.64 2.15
N LYS A 81 8.65 4.55 2.63
CA LYS A 81 8.75 3.28 1.91
C LYS A 81 8.32 2.10 2.75
N VAL A 82 7.50 1.23 2.18
CA VAL A 82 7.26 -0.12 2.68
C VAL A 82 7.60 -1.11 1.57
N LEU A 83 8.61 -1.94 1.80
CA LEU A 83 9.23 -2.78 0.78
C LEU A 83 9.24 -4.25 1.22
N ALA A 84 8.55 -5.12 0.51
CA ALA A 84 8.62 -6.57 0.67
C ALA A 84 9.35 -7.21 -0.52
N GLY A 85 10.32 -8.09 -0.23
CA GLY A 85 10.95 -8.92 -1.27
C GLY A 85 10.01 -9.97 -1.86
N THR A 86 8.98 -10.38 -1.11
CA THR A 86 7.92 -11.30 -1.53
C THR A 86 6.53 -10.69 -1.31
N ALA A 87 5.76 -11.12 -0.32
CA ALA A 87 4.41 -10.62 -0.10
C ALA A 87 4.42 -9.36 0.78
N LEU A 88 3.76 -8.30 0.31
CA LEU A 88 3.35 -7.18 1.16
C LEU A 88 1.89 -7.39 1.55
N GLU A 89 1.64 -7.66 2.82
CA GLU A 89 0.32 -7.88 3.39
C GLU A 89 -0.01 -6.76 4.37
N LEU A 90 -1.12 -6.06 4.11
CA LEU A 90 -1.59 -4.94 4.91
C LEU A 90 -3.01 -5.25 5.38
N THR A 91 -3.19 -5.39 6.69
CA THR A 91 -4.49 -5.41 7.35
C THR A 91 -4.59 -4.13 8.18
N VAL A 92 -4.86 -3.01 7.51
CA VAL A 92 -4.77 -1.66 8.09
C VAL A 92 -6.02 -0.87 7.78
N ALA A 93 -6.70 -0.34 8.81
CA ALA A 93 -7.96 0.38 8.60
C ALA A 93 -7.79 1.60 7.67
N ARG A 94 -6.72 2.38 7.85
CA ARG A 94 -6.40 3.50 6.96
C ARG A 94 -4.93 3.52 6.56
N VAL A 95 -4.68 3.42 5.25
CA VAL A 95 -3.34 3.59 4.66
C VAL A 95 -3.27 4.96 4.00
N ILE A 96 -2.26 5.75 4.38
CA ILE A 96 -1.96 7.06 3.84
C ILE A 96 -0.62 6.95 3.11
N ASN A 97 -0.64 6.92 1.79
CA ASN A 97 0.52 6.79 0.93
C ASN A 97 0.61 8.00 0.00
N LEU A 98 0.82 9.19 0.59
CA LEU A 98 0.79 10.45 -0.16
C LEU A 98 2.18 10.91 -0.58
N ASN A 99 2.25 11.82 -1.55
CA ASN A 99 3.46 12.62 -1.82
C ASN A 99 4.74 11.78 -1.96
N LYS A 100 4.82 10.92 -2.98
CA LYS A 100 5.95 10.00 -3.24
C LYS A 100 6.09 8.85 -2.23
N GLY A 101 5.07 8.59 -1.41
CA GLY A 101 4.99 7.34 -0.66
C GLY A 101 5.04 6.12 -1.58
N LEU A 102 5.75 5.08 -1.18
CA LEU A 102 5.93 3.84 -1.94
C LEU A 102 5.56 2.62 -1.10
N LEU A 103 4.60 1.84 -1.61
CA LEU A 103 4.27 0.50 -1.13
C LEU A 103 4.61 -0.49 -2.24
N PHE A 104 5.53 -1.41 -1.97
CA PHE A 104 6.02 -2.35 -2.98
C PHE A 104 6.13 -3.77 -2.45
N GLY A 105 5.74 -4.74 -3.27
CA GLY A 105 5.92 -6.16 -3.02
C GLY A 105 6.02 -6.95 -4.33
N ASN A 106 6.38 -8.23 -4.26
CA ASN A 106 6.16 -9.16 -5.35
C ASN A 106 4.65 -9.36 -5.55
N THR A 107 3.95 -9.75 -4.49
CA THR A 107 2.48 -9.65 -4.40
C THR A 107 2.11 -8.56 -3.41
N LEU A 108 0.97 -7.90 -3.61
CA LEU A 108 0.47 -6.88 -2.69
C LEU A 108 -0.99 -7.18 -2.35
N ARG A 109 -1.28 -7.31 -1.05
CA ARG A 109 -2.65 -7.41 -0.53
C ARG A 109 -2.90 -6.30 0.47
N LEU A 110 -3.99 -5.57 0.29
CA LEU A 110 -4.48 -4.58 1.23
C LEU A 110 -5.94 -4.85 1.57
N ASP A 111 -6.19 -5.10 2.86
CA ASP A 111 -7.53 -5.17 3.45
C ASP A 111 -7.68 -4.04 4.47
N GLY A 112 -8.72 -3.21 4.33
CA GLY A 112 -8.90 -2.03 5.17
C GLY A 112 -10.21 -1.28 4.94
N THR A 113 -10.25 -0.04 5.42
CA THR A 113 -11.40 0.86 5.22
C THR A 113 -11.10 1.93 4.19
N ARG A 114 -9.90 2.52 4.19
CA ARG A 114 -9.56 3.62 3.29
C ARG A 114 -8.10 3.55 2.84
N LEU A 115 -7.88 3.84 1.57
CA LEU A 115 -6.56 4.09 0.99
C LEU A 115 -6.52 5.51 0.43
N ASP A 116 -5.56 6.31 0.92
CA ASP A 116 -5.21 7.63 0.41
C ASP A 116 -3.87 7.54 -0.33
N ASN A 117 -3.90 7.35 -1.65
CA ASN A 117 -2.71 7.21 -2.52
C ASN A 117 -2.45 8.43 -3.41
N ALA A 118 -2.95 9.62 -3.06
CA ALA A 118 -2.77 10.80 -3.89
C ALA A 118 -1.27 11.20 -4.02
N GLY A 119 -0.77 11.19 -5.25
CA GLY A 119 0.65 11.41 -5.56
C GLY A 119 1.61 10.33 -5.03
N GLY A 120 1.11 9.18 -4.59
CA GLY A 120 1.90 8.03 -4.17
C GLY A 120 1.86 6.87 -5.15
N THR A 121 2.59 5.80 -4.82
CA THR A 121 2.70 4.59 -5.63
C THR A 121 2.44 3.33 -4.81
N LEU A 122 1.51 2.51 -5.29
CA LEU A 122 1.43 1.08 -4.97
C LEU A 122 1.90 0.31 -6.21
N ALA A 123 2.87 -0.57 -6.04
CA ALA A 123 3.41 -1.36 -7.15
C ALA A 123 3.63 -2.83 -6.75
N SER A 124 3.31 -3.74 -7.66
CA SER A 124 3.60 -5.16 -7.48
C SER A 124 4.10 -5.85 -8.76
N GLN A 125 5.00 -6.82 -8.60
CA GLN A 125 5.51 -7.62 -9.73
C GLN A 125 4.58 -8.77 -10.14
N LYS A 126 3.64 -9.12 -9.28
CA LYS A 126 2.58 -10.11 -9.46
C LYS A 126 1.27 -9.50 -8.97
N ASP A 127 0.32 -10.34 -8.61
CA ASP A 127 -1.03 -9.93 -8.26
C ASP A 127 -1.08 -8.82 -7.20
N MET A 128 -1.94 -7.84 -7.49
CA MET A 128 -2.35 -6.80 -6.56
C MET A 128 -3.81 -6.99 -6.20
N ASN A 129 -4.11 -7.12 -4.91
CA ASN A 129 -5.48 -7.26 -4.40
C ASN A 129 -5.75 -6.19 -3.35
N ILE A 130 -6.71 -5.31 -3.62
CA ILE A 130 -7.12 -4.23 -2.72
C ILE A 130 -8.60 -4.39 -2.40
N SER A 131 -8.92 -4.48 -1.12
CA SER A 131 -10.26 -4.71 -0.59
C SER A 131 -10.52 -3.69 0.51
N LEU A 132 -11.36 -2.70 0.21
CA LEU A 132 -11.67 -1.59 1.09
C LEU A 132 -13.16 -1.52 1.36
N SER A 133 -13.54 -1.42 2.64
CA SER A 133 -14.95 -1.18 2.99
C SER A 133 -15.41 0.25 2.69
N GLY A 134 -14.48 1.16 2.39
CA GLY A 134 -14.71 2.58 2.15
C GLY A 134 -14.01 3.07 0.89
N ALA A 135 -13.46 4.28 0.93
CA ALA A 135 -12.96 4.96 -0.28
C ALA A 135 -11.52 4.58 -0.63
N LEU A 136 -11.24 4.53 -1.93
CA LEU A 136 -9.91 4.58 -2.51
C LEU A 136 -9.72 5.91 -3.23
N ASP A 137 -8.74 6.70 -2.80
CA ASP A 137 -8.31 7.92 -3.47
C ASP A 137 -6.95 7.70 -4.12
N ASN A 138 -6.91 7.68 -5.45
CA ASN A 138 -5.72 7.58 -6.27
C ASN A 138 -5.48 8.86 -7.09
N THR A 139 -5.88 10.03 -6.58
CA THR A 139 -5.75 11.29 -7.32
C THR A 139 -4.29 11.61 -7.62
N GLY A 140 -3.91 11.66 -8.90
CA GLY A 140 -2.51 11.84 -9.31
C GLY A 140 -1.57 10.73 -8.84
N GLY A 141 -2.10 9.61 -8.32
CA GLY A 141 -1.35 8.47 -7.83
C GLY A 141 -1.21 7.35 -8.86
N LEU A 142 -0.45 6.33 -8.48
CA LEU A 142 -0.21 5.14 -9.31
C LEU A 142 -0.53 3.86 -8.52
N LEU A 143 -1.39 3.02 -9.08
CA LEU A 143 -1.51 1.59 -8.77
C LEU A 143 -1.03 0.83 -10.00
N SER A 144 0.03 0.03 -9.86
CA SER A 144 0.58 -0.76 -10.97
C SER A 144 0.83 -2.21 -10.58
N SER A 145 0.33 -3.15 -11.36
CA SER A 145 0.66 -4.58 -11.25
C SER A 145 1.24 -5.09 -12.56
N GLU A 146 2.35 -5.81 -12.48
CA GLU A 146 2.90 -6.57 -13.63
C GLU A 146 2.18 -7.93 -13.83
N SER A 147 1.09 -8.19 -13.12
CA SER A 147 0.19 -9.32 -13.34
C SER A 147 -1.26 -8.86 -13.15
N ALA A 148 -2.12 -9.64 -12.51
CA ALA A 148 -3.52 -9.28 -12.35
C ALA A 148 -3.73 -8.26 -11.23
N MET A 149 -4.70 -7.38 -11.39
CA MET A 149 -5.10 -6.43 -10.36
C MET A 149 -6.59 -6.53 -10.07
N THR A 150 -6.94 -6.68 -8.79
CA THR A 150 -8.32 -6.64 -8.30
C THR A 150 -8.47 -5.52 -7.27
N VAL A 151 -9.46 -4.66 -7.49
CA VAL A 151 -9.81 -3.56 -6.58
C VAL A 151 -11.29 -3.63 -6.22
N SER A 152 -11.59 -3.68 -4.92
CA SER A 152 -12.94 -3.54 -4.37
C SER A 152 -12.96 -2.37 -3.38
N ALA A 153 -13.91 -1.46 -3.55
CA ALA A 153 -14.06 -0.28 -2.69
C ALA A 153 -15.52 0.20 -2.63
N ALA A 154 -15.88 1.04 -1.67
CA ALA A 154 -17.16 1.75 -1.69
C ALA A 154 -17.18 2.83 -2.78
N SER A 155 -16.08 3.56 -2.96
CA SER A 155 -15.91 4.57 -4.00
C SER A 155 -14.45 4.62 -4.46
N LEU A 156 -14.22 4.98 -5.71
CA LEU A 156 -12.89 5.13 -6.29
C LEU A 156 -12.75 6.49 -6.98
N GLN A 157 -11.87 7.34 -6.46
CA GLN A 157 -11.40 8.55 -7.12
C GLN A 157 -10.06 8.25 -7.79
N ASN A 158 -10.00 8.38 -9.12
CA ASN A 158 -8.79 8.21 -9.92
C ASN A 158 -8.51 9.46 -10.78
N ALA A 159 -8.80 10.65 -10.27
CA ALA A 159 -8.62 11.89 -11.04
C ALA A 159 -7.13 12.14 -11.31
N SER A 160 -6.74 12.29 -12.59
CA SER A 160 -5.33 12.39 -13.00
C SER A 160 -4.41 11.25 -12.52
N GLY A 161 -4.99 10.17 -11.99
CA GLY A 161 -4.29 8.99 -11.50
C GLY A 161 -4.22 7.88 -12.53
N SER A 162 -3.53 6.80 -12.18
CA SER A 162 -3.41 5.61 -13.02
C SER A 162 -3.61 4.33 -12.24
N LEU A 163 -4.47 3.46 -12.76
CA LEU A 163 -4.54 2.03 -12.44
C LEU A 163 -4.08 1.27 -13.69
N SER A 164 -3.00 0.49 -13.57
CA SER A 164 -2.43 -0.29 -14.68
C SER A 164 -2.11 -1.73 -14.28
N SER A 165 -2.42 -2.67 -15.17
CA SER A 165 -2.26 -4.10 -14.95
C SER A 165 -1.75 -4.77 -16.22
N ALA A 166 -0.67 -5.56 -16.17
CA ALA A 166 -0.18 -6.30 -17.34
C ALA A 166 -1.00 -7.57 -17.64
N ASP A 167 -1.87 -7.98 -16.72
CA ASP A 167 -2.90 -9.00 -16.91
C ASP A 167 -4.27 -8.44 -16.52
N ALA A 168 -5.29 -9.28 -16.35
CA ALA A 168 -6.67 -8.90 -16.08
C ALA A 168 -6.78 -7.86 -14.96
N LEU A 169 -7.59 -6.83 -15.21
CA LEU A 169 -7.91 -5.77 -14.25
C LEU A 169 -9.40 -5.84 -13.92
N SER A 170 -9.72 -6.06 -12.64
CA SER A 170 -11.08 -6.03 -12.12
C SER A 170 -11.24 -4.92 -11.11
N VAL A 171 -12.19 -4.01 -11.35
CA VAL A 171 -12.52 -2.91 -10.45
C VAL A 171 -14.01 -2.99 -10.12
N THR A 172 -14.31 -3.14 -8.84
CA THR A 172 -15.67 -3.19 -8.31
C THR A 172 -15.88 -2.10 -7.28
N THR A 173 -16.84 -1.21 -7.52
CA THR A 173 -17.28 -0.20 -6.54
C THR A 173 -18.75 -0.34 -6.22
N THR A 174 -19.13 -0.23 -4.95
CA THR A 174 -20.56 -0.19 -4.58
C THR A 174 -21.19 1.18 -4.85
N GLY A 175 -20.38 2.22 -4.96
CA GLY A 175 -20.75 3.59 -5.29
C GLY A 175 -20.05 4.09 -6.55
N ALA A 176 -19.63 5.35 -6.52
CA ALA A 176 -19.06 6.04 -7.67
C ALA A 176 -17.62 5.62 -7.98
N LEU A 177 -17.35 5.49 -9.28
CA LEU A 177 -16.03 5.42 -9.90
C LEU A 177 -15.79 6.72 -10.70
N GLU A 178 -14.85 7.53 -10.24
CA GLU A 178 -14.51 8.82 -10.83
C GLU A 178 -13.12 8.79 -11.48
N ASN A 179 -13.08 8.69 -12.80
CA ASN A 179 -11.86 8.59 -13.61
C ASN A 179 -11.61 9.84 -14.48
N GLN A 180 -11.89 11.04 -13.99
CA GLN A 180 -11.71 12.26 -14.79
C GLN A 180 -10.24 12.58 -15.03
N ALA A 181 -9.83 12.77 -16.28
CA ALA A 181 -8.43 12.92 -16.67
C ALA A 181 -7.49 11.80 -16.17
N GLY A 182 -8.05 10.69 -15.68
CA GLY A 182 -7.33 9.53 -15.15
C GLY A 182 -7.25 8.40 -16.17
N SER A 183 -6.55 7.33 -15.80
CA SER A 183 -6.37 6.14 -16.63
C SER A 183 -6.66 4.87 -15.83
N VAL A 184 -7.46 3.98 -16.40
CA VAL A 184 -7.64 2.59 -15.94
C VAL A 184 -7.37 1.70 -17.14
N THR A 185 -6.22 1.03 -17.16
CA THR A 185 -5.73 0.30 -18.34
C THR A 185 -5.21 -1.07 -18.00
N THR A 186 -5.38 -2.02 -18.91
CA THR A 186 -4.76 -3.34 -18.83
C THR A 186 -4.33 -3.82 -20.22
N ASP A 187 -3.38 -4.76 -20.26
CA ASP A 187 -2.98 -5.46 -21.49
C ASP A 187 -3.86 -6.69 -21.77
N ALA A 188 -4.84 -6.96 -20.91
CA ALA A 188 -5.80 -8.05 -20.99
C ALA A 188 -7.23 -7.56 -20.67
N THR A 189 -8.08 -8.43 -20.11
CA THR A 189 -9.50 -8.06 -19.90
C THR A 189 -9.66 -7.03 -18.79
N LEU A 190 -10.28 -5.89 -19.11
CA LEU A 190 -10.79 -4.91 -18.15
C LEU A 190 -12.24 -5.23 -17.76
N THR A 191 -12.48 -5.52 -16.48
CA THR A 191 -13.83 -5.67 -15.91
C THR A 191 -14.12 -4.53 -14.93
N LEU A 192 -15.20 -3.79 -15.17
CA LEU A 192 -15.63 -2.65 -14.35
C LEU A 192 -17.07 -2.84 -13.88
N THR A 193 -17.27 -2.91 -12.58
CA THR A 193 -18.60 -2.92 -11.95
C THR A 193 -18.70 -1.73 -11.00
N SER A 194 -19.63 -0.81 -11.25
CA SER A 194 -19.82 0.37 -10.40
C SER A 194 -21.28 0.80 -10.38
N ALA A 195 -21.73 1.50 -9.33
CA ALA A 195 -23.06 2.10 -9.32
C ALA A 195 -23.16 3.30 -10.27
N SER A 196 -22.05 4.04 -10.44
CA SER A 196 -21.93 5.12 -11.41
C SER A 196 -20.49 5.29 -11.84
N LEU A 197 -20.28 5.60 -13.13
CA LEU A 197 -18.97 5.85 -13.71
C LEU A 197 -18.93 7.25 -14.32
N ASN A 198 -17.96 8.06 -13.89
CA ASN A 198 -17.62 9.32 -14.54
C ASN A 198 -16.22 9.22 -15.18
N ASN A 199 -16.18 8.98 -16.49
CA ASN A 199 -14.96 8.92 -17.30
C ASN A 199 -14.81 10.16 -18.23
N SER A 200 -15.26 11.33 -17.77
CA SER A 200 -15.18 12.58 -18.54
C SER A 200 -13.78 13.21 -18.48
N GLN A 201 -13.61 14.42 -19.06
CA GLN A 201 -12.35 15.19 -19.01
C GLN A 201 -11.12 14.42 -19.52
N ALA A 202 -11.24 13.72 -20.65
CA ALA A 202 -10.20 12.86 -21.22
C ALA A 202 -9.77 11.67 -20.32
N GLY A 203 -10.69 11.18 -19.48
CA GLY A 203 -10.51 9.90 -18.79
C GLY A 203 -10.35 8.73 -19.77
N LYS A 204 -9.43 7.82 -19.49
CA LYS A 204 -9.10 6.66 -20.31
C LYS A 204 -9.48 5.36 -19.61
N LEU A 205 -10.22 4.51 -20.32
CA LEU A 205 -10.47 3.11 -19.97
C LEU A 205 -10.03 2.25 -21.16
N ALA A 206 -9.12 1.29 -20.95
CA ALA A 206 -8.69 0.38 -22.02
C ALA A 206 -8.31 -1.00 -21.49
N GLY A 207 -8.55 -2.03 -22.30
CA GLY A 207 -8.02 -3.38 -22.13
C GLY A 207 -7.55 -3.92 -23.47
#